data_AF-A0A0S6XKS9-F1
#
_entry.id   AF-A0A0S6XKS9-F1
#
_cell.length_a   1.000
_cell.length_b   1.000
_cell.length_c   1.000
_cell.angle_alpha   90.00
_cell.angle_beta   90.00
_cell.angle_gamma   90.00
#
_symmetry.space_group_name_H-M   'P 1'
#
loop_
_entity.id
_entity.type
_entity.pdbx_description
1 polymer ?
#
loop_
_entity_poly.entity_id
_entity_poly.type
_entity_poly.pdbx_seq_one_letter_code
_entity_poly.pdbx_strand_id
1 'polypeptide(L)'
;MFQRFLGLVDMEVLKAMPGIIDSGYVRFDPAVLLIYYVLIMQGSFDDLVPQVCFWRHRIYQQCLSIVPDWTRSPKLTDMDFTAAFLILWMAIGCYDNLSHWNLFCQTCHIANELGIHDLESHPEGEHTVKDDTRRILFWQLLRIECNLRLFQKRPPVLTAKPWNVNLPSVSINGARDAMDATLATICMLHARLTLVVFDCCKILDDGEKTQGEARMSLEKAVQQIRGLLVDWQLEESFEKVPGLKHKMYYADTLVFGYSLIVELVRRIGVHAHPELQMESRRSARRVLDVMTFLGDLESPEPEYRAITLSIISANPFIPFFALRDFAIADTDRDTARMDFEMLSGFANMVMEGAKAQGFHSAVPFAQHLLETSRGDGLHFTPLI
;
A
#
# COMPACT_ATOMS: atom_id res chain seq x y z
N MET A 1 -0.18 -12.09 -2.51
CA MET A 1 -0.44 -11.88 -1.07
C MET A 1 -1.84 -12.39 -0.72
N PHE A 2 -2.85 -12.07 -1.56
CA PHE A 2 -4.27 -12.41 -1.39
C PHE A 2 -4.61 -13.85 -1.07
N GLN A 3 -3.97 -14.84 -1.72
CA GLN A 3 -4.23 -16.25 -1.43
C GLN A 3 -3.99 -16.64 0.03
N ARG A 4 -3.07 -15.98 0.74
CA ARG A 4 -2.86 -16.24 2.17
C ARG A 4 -3.96 -15.61 3.04
N PHE A 5 -4.59 -14.53 2.59
CA PHE A 5 -5.70 -13.87 3.32
C PHE A 5 -6.99 -14.71 3.30
N LEU A 6 -7.13 -15.59 2.30
CA LEU A 6 -8.21 -16.57 2.24
C LEU A 6 -8.04 -17.73 3.22
N GLY A 7 -6.90 -17.84 3.92
CA GLY A 7 -6.69 -18.86 4.96
C GLY A 7 -7.67 -18.76 6.13
N LEU A 8 -8.44 -17.66 6.21
CA LEU A 8 -9.50 -17.43 7.21
C LEU A 8 -10.92 -17.67 6.66
N VAL A 9 -11.05 -18.08 5.39
CA VAL A 9 -12.34 -18.17 4.67
C VAL A 9 -12.61 -19.61 4.23
N ASP A 10 -13.86 -20.05 4.33
CA ASP A 10 -14.29 -21.31 3.74
C ASP A 10 -14.48 -21.17 2.22
N MET A 11 -13.55 -21.75 1.46
CA MET A 11 -13.54 -21.66 0.00
C MET A 11 -14.67 -22.45 -0.67
N GLU A 12 -15.24 -23.46 -0.01
CA GLU A 12 -16.33 -24.25 -0.61
C GLU A 12 -17.62 -23.42 -0.68
N VAL A 13 -17.86 -22.56 0.31
CA VAL A 13 -18.97 -21.60 0.27
C VAL A 13 -18.82 -20.67 -0.93
N LEU A 14 -17.65 -20.08 -1.13
CA LEU A 14 -17.39 -19.15 -2.24
C LEU A 14 -17.55 -19.80 -3.62
N LYS A 15 -17.15 -21.07 -3.76
CA LYS A 15 -17.32 -21.84 -5.01
C LYS A 15 -18.78 -22.14 -5.33
N ALA A 16 -19.62 -22.31 -4.31
CA ALA A 16 -21.05 -22.58 -4.50
C ALA A 16 -21.83 -21.33 -4.94
N MET A 17 -21.38 -20.13 -4.54
CA MET A 17 -22.10 -18.87 -4.72
C MET A 17 -22.64 -18.59 -6.12
N PRO A 18 -21.89 -18.77 -7.24
CA PRO A 18 -22.41 -18.48 -8.57
C PRO A 18 -23.73 -19.20 -8.89
N GLY A 19 -23.96 -20.40 -8.34
CA GLY A 19 -25.18 -21.18 -8.58
C GLY A 19 -26.38 -20.78 -7.70
N ILE A 20 -26.16 -19.98 -6.66
CA ILE A 20 -27.18 -19.67 -5.64
C ILE A 20 -27.31 -18.18 -5.32
N ILE A 21 -26.47 -17.30 -5.88
CA ILE A 21 -26.44 -15.86 -5.56
C ILE A 21 -27.74 -15.14 -5.93
N ASP A 22 -28.40 -15.56 -7.02
CA ASP A 22 -29.67 -15.00 -7.47
C ASP A 22 -30.90 -15.69 -6.83
N SER A 23 -30.69 -16.66 -5.94
CA SER A 23 -31.77 -17.39 -5.29
C SER A 23 -32.44 -16.54 -4.22
N GLY A 24 -33.74 -16.24 -4.38
CA GLY A 24 -34.54 -15.56 -3.36
C GLY A 24 -34.71 -16.35 -2.04
N TYR A 25 -34.28 -17.61 -2.02
CA TYR A 25 -34.34 -18.48 -0.83
C TYR A 25 -33.06 -18.46 0.00
N VAL A 26 -31.96 -17.92 -0.53
CA VAL A 26 -30.65 -17.90 0.14
C VAL A 26 -30.31 -16.47 0.53
N ARG A 27 -29.88 -16.28 1.78
CA ARG A 27 -29.33 -15.01 2.25
C ARG A 27 -27.87 -15.23 2.60
N PHE A 28 -27.00 -14.39 2.04
CA PHE A 28 -25.58 -14.42 2.33
C PHE A 28 -25.26 -13.43 3.43
N ASP A 29 -24.29 -13.80 4.26
CA ASP A 29 -23.64 -12.85 5.14
C ASP A 29 -22.91 -11.78 4.31
N PRO A 30 -23.00 -10.48 4.67
CA PRO A 30 -22.33 -9.41 3.95
C PRO A 30 -20.81 -9.61 3.78
N ALA A 31 -20.13 -10.20 4.76
CA ALA A 31 -18.70 -10.49 4.67
C ALA A 31 -18.39 -11.50 3.56
N VAL A 32 -19.21 -12.54 3.41
CA VAL A 32 -19.09 -13.53 2.32
C VAL A 32 -19.27 -12.86 0.96
N LEU A 33 -20.31 -12.03 0.81
CA LEU A 33 -20.57 -11.29 -0.44
C LEU A 33 -19.42 -10.36 -0.81
N LEU A 34 -18.88 -9.62 0.18
CA LEU A 34 -17.73 -8.75 -0.01
C LEU A 34 -16.52 -9.55 -0.54
N ILE A 35 -16.16 -10.63 0.14
CA ILE A 35 -15.03 -11.48 -0.26
C ILE A 35 -15.25 -12.01 -1.69
N TYR A 36 -16.46 -12.51 -1.98
CA TYR A 36 -16.80 -13.02 -3.31
C TYR A 36 -16.65 -11.97 -4.40
N TYR A 37 -17.18 -10.76 -4.21
CA TYR A 37 -17.06 -9.68 -5.18
C TYR A 37 -15.62 -9.19 -5.34
N VAL A 38 -14.82 -9.14 -4.26
CA VAL A 38 -13.38 -8.86 -4.35
C VAL A 38 -12.69 -9.91 -5.22
N LEU A 39 -12.99 -11.20 -5.00
CA LEU A 39 -12.39 -12.29 -5.76
C LEU A 39 -12.83 -12.30 -7.22
N ILE A 40 -14.10 -11.98 -7.52
CA ILE A 40 -14.55 -11.76 -8.89
C ILE A 40 -13.75 -10.65 -9.53
N MET A 41 -13.59 -9.51 -8.85
CA MET A 41 -12.83 -8.39 -9.41
C MET A 41 -11.40 -8.84 -9.73
N GLN A 42 -10.76 -9.57 -8.80
CA GLN A 42 -9.40 -10.09 -8.99
C GLN A 42 -9.32 -11.09 -10.16
N GLY A 43 -10.21 -12.09 -10.22
CA GLY A 43 -10.20 -13.11 -11.29
C GLY A 43 -10.75 -12.63 -12.63
N SER A 44 -11.53 -11.53 -12.67
CA SER A 44 -11.95 -10.90 -13.93
C SER A 44 -10.76 -10.31 -14.68
N PHE A 45 -9.63 -10.11 -13.99
CA PHE A 45 -8.38 -9.77 -14.63
C PHE A 45 -7.66 -10.98 -15.22
N ASP A 46 -8.21 -12.19 -15.30
CA ASP A 46 -7.50 -13.32 -15.94
C ASP A 46 -7.95 -13.56 -17.39
N ASP A 47 -9.20 -13.25 -17.76
CA ASP A 47 -9.79 -13.74 -19.02
C ASP A 47 -10.60 -12.73 -19.86
N LEU A 48 -10.72 -11.46 -19.47
CA LEU A 48 -11.69 -10.56 -20.12
C LEU A 48 -11.08 -9.28 -20.75
N VAL A 49 -11.48 -9.12 -22.02
CA VAL A 49 -11.51 -7.97 -22.95
C VAL A 49 -11.65 -6.59 -22.24
N PRO A 50 -11.33 -5.44 -22.88
CA PRO A 50 -11.43 -4.06 -22.32
C PRO A 50 -12.66 -3.64 -21.49
N GLN A 51 -13.70 -4.48 -21.39
CA GLN A 51 -14.87 -4.27 -20.53
C GLN A 51 -14.63 -4.53 -19.03
N VAL A 52 -13.54 -5.22 -18.62
CA VAL A 52 -13.22 -5.49 -17.18
C VAL A 52 -13.12 -4.22 -16.34
N CYS A 53 -12.63 -3.16 -16.97
CA CYS A 53 -12.39 -1.85 -16.40
C CYS A 53 -13.69 -1.15 -15.97
N PHE A 54 -14.76 -1.33 -16.74
CA PHE A 54 -16.11 -0.86 -16.40
C PHE A 54 -16.68 -1.59 -15.18
N TRP A 55 -16.41 -2.89 -15.08
CA TRP A 55 -16.91 -3.70 -13.97
C TRP A 55 -16.17 -3.43 -12.67
N ARG A 56 -14.89 -3.04 -12.70
CA ARG A 56 -14.11 -2.75 -11.48
C ARG A 56 -14.77 -1.70 -10.59
N HIS A 57 -15.09 -0.53 -11.15
CA HIS A 57 -15.73 0.54 -10.39
C HIS A 57 -17.14 0.15 -9.92
N ARG A 58 -17.91 -0.55 -10.77
CA ARG A 58 -19.26 -1.03 -10.41
C ARG A 58 -19.23 -2.06 -9.28
N ILE A 59 -18.30 -3.01 -9.34
CA ILE A 59 -18.10 -4.00 -8.28
C ILE A 59 -17.68 -3.30 -7.00
N TYR A 60 -16.78 -2.31 -7.06
CA TYR A 60 -16.42 -1.53 -5.87
C TYR A 60 -17.62 -0.77 -5.27
N GLN A 61 -18.43 -0.09 -6.09
CA GLN A 61 -19.66 0.55 -5.63
C GLN A 61 -20.65 -0.45 -5.01
N GLN A 62 -20.79 -1.63 -5.62
CA GLN A 62 -21.62 -2.70 -5.07
C GLN A 62 -21.08 -3.15 -3.71
N CYS A 63 -19.77 -3.36 -3.58
CA CYS A 63 -19.12 -3.68 -2.30
C CYS A 63 -19.44 -2.60 -1.26
N LEU A 64 -19.27 -1.32 -1.57
CA LEU A 64 -19.59 -0.22 -0.65
C LEU A 64 -21.06 -0.22 -0.21
N SER A 65 -21.98 -0.62 -1.09
CA SER A 65 -23.41 -0.71 -0.75
C SER A 65 -23.74 -1.85 0.21
N ILE A 66 -22.90 -2.89 0.27
CA ILE A 66 -23.08 -4.05 1.15
C ILE A 66 -22.18 -4.03 2.39
N VAL A 67 -21.24 -3.09 2.51
CA VAL A 67 -20.38 -2.97 3.70
C VAL A 67 -21.28 -2.83 4.93
N PRO A 68 -21.24 -3.80 5.87
CA PRO A 68 -22.04 -3.70 7.08
C PRO A 68 -21.45 -2.66 8.02
N ASP A 69 -22.27 -2.13 8.92
CA ASP A 69 -21.76 -1.39 10.07
C ASP A 69 -21.22 -2.38 11.11
N TRP A 70 -19.94 -2.76 10.96
CA TRP A 70 -19.30 -3.74 11.85
C TRP A 70 -19.27 -3.28 13.31
N THR A 71 -19.41 -1.98 13.59
CA THR A 71 -19.48 -1.46 14.98
C THR A 71 -20.78 -1.84 15.70
N ARG A 72 -21.81 -2.23 14.94
CA ARG A 72 -23.11 -2.68 15.44
C ARG A 72 -23.29 -4.18 15.34
N SER A 73 -22.29 -4.91 14.84
CA SER A 73 -22.35 -6.36 14.72
C SER A 73 -22.29 -7.01 16.10
N PRO A 74 -23.27 -7.86 16.47
CA PRO A 74 -23.32 -8.49 17.79
C PRO A 74 -22.20 -9.52 18.02
N LYS A 75 -21.61 -10.02 16.92
CA LYS A 75 -20.50 -10.96 16.93
C LYS A 75 -19.64 -10.73 15.69
N LEU A 76 -18.35 -10.56 15.89
CA LEU A 76 -17.37 -10.44 14.81
C LEU A 76 -16.61 -11.75 14.64
N THR A 77 -16.21 -12.03 13.40
CA THR A 77 -15.52 -13.26 13.01
C THR A 77 -14.27 -12.95 12.18
N ASP A 78 -13.42 -13.96 11.98
CA ASP A 78 -12.27 -13.83 11.07
C ASP A 78 -12.69 -13.54 9.62
N MET A 79 -13.90 -13.93 9.24
CA MET A 79 -14.46 -13.63 7.93
C MET A 79 -14.78 -12.14 7.78
N ASP A 80 -15.35 -11.51 8.82
CA ASP A 80 -15.54 -10.06 8.89
C ASP A 80 -14.20 -9.33 8.76
N PHE A 81 -13.19 -9.81 9.47
CA PHE A 81 -11.85 -9.23 9.42
C PHE A 81 -11.23 -9.32 8.01
N THR A 82 -11.31 -10.49 7.36
CA THR A 82 -10.85 -10.66 5.99
C THR A 82 -11.63 -9.78 5.02
N ALA A 83 -12.97 -9.73 5.13
CA ALA A 83 -13.80 -8.89 4.27
C ALA A 83 -13.45 -7.41 4.42
N ALA A 84 -13.33 -6.92 5.66
CA ALA A 84 -12.96 -5.54 5.97
C ALA A 84 -11.55 -5.18 5.45
N PHE A 85 -10.58 -6.09 5.59
CA PHE A 85 -9.25 -5.90 5.04
C PHE A 85 -9.23 -5.88 3.50
N LEU A 86 -9.99 -6.76 2.85
CA LEU A 86 -10.07 -6.81 1.39
C LEU A 86 -10.73 -5.56 0.80
N ILE A 87 -11.84 -5.08 1.37
CA ILE A 87 -12.48 -3.85 0.90
C ILE A 87 -11.63 -2.61 1.20
N LEU A 88 -10.89 -2.60 2.32
CA LEU A 88 -9.87 -1.58 2.62
C LEU A 88 -8.82 -1.51 1.51
N TRP A 89 -8.31 -2.67 1.09
CA TRP A 89 -7.32 -2.76 0.02
C TRP A 89 -7.89 -2.36 -1.35
N MET A 90 -9.15 -2.70 -1.62
CA MET A 90 -9.86 -2.23 -2.82
C MET A 90 -10.02 -0.71 -2.85
N ALA A 91 -10.32 -0.08 -1.70
CA ALA A 91 -10.47 1.36 -1.61
C ALA A 91 -9.17 2.09 -1.97
N ILE A 92 -8.02 1.55 -1.54
CA ILE A 92 -6.69 2.02 -1.95
C ILE A 92 -6.59 1.94 -3.48
N GLY A 93 -6.80 0.76 -4.06
CA GLY A 93 -6.71 0.53 -5.51
C GLY A 93 -7.69 1.33 -6.36
N CYS A 94 -8.75 1.89 -5.77
CA CYS A 94 -9.74 2.75 -6.43
C CYS A 94 -9.53 4.25 -6.15
N TYR A 95 -8.44 4.63 -5.47
CA TYR A 95 -8.12 6.01 -5.08
C TYR A 95 -9.21 6.68 -4.21
N ASP A 96 -9.99 5.91 -3.46
CA ASP A 96 -11.03 6.44 -2.57
C ASP A 96 -10.45 6.71 -1.17
N ASN A 97 -9.81 7.86 -1.02
CA ASN A 97 -9.18 8.27 0.24
C ASN A 97 -10.18 8.43 1.41
N LEU A 98 -11.43 8.80 1.11
CA LEU A 98 -12.45 9.00 2.15
C LEU A 98 -12.89 7.64 2.72
N SER A 99 -13.25 6.71 1.84
CA SER A 99 -13.62 5.36 2.26
C SER A 99 -12.43 4.61 2.83
N HIS A 100 -11.22 4.81 2.29
CA HIS A 100 -9.99 4.18 2.79
C HIS A 100 -9.78 4.43 4.29
N TRP A 101 -9.89 5.67 4.75
CA TRP A 101 -9.77 5.99 6.18
C TRP A 101 -10.85 5.34 7.03
N ASN A 102 -12.12 5.45 6.61
CA ASN A 102 -13.24 4.89 7.36
C ASN A 102 -13.17 3.36 7.46
N LEU A 103 -12.82 2.69 6.35
CA LEU A 103 -12.61 1.25 6.30
C LEU A 103 -11.41 0.85 7.16
N PHE A 104 -10.34 1.64 7.19
CA PHE A 104 -9.19 1.37 8.05
C PHE A 104 -9.59 1.39 9.53
N CYS A 105 -10.35 2.40 9.97
CA CYS A 105 -10.88 2.47 11.32
C CYS A 105 -11.76 1.27 11.67
N GLN A 106 -12.64 0.85 10.76
CA GLN A 106 -13.51 -0.32 10.97
C GLN A 106 -12.69 -1.62 11.05
N THR A 107 -11.71 -1.82 10.16
CA THR A 107 -10.84 -2.99 10.20
C THR A 107 -10.02 -3.05 11.49
N CYS A 108 -9.53 -1.91 11.99
CA CYS A 108 -8.86 -1.83 13.29
C CYS A 108 -9.80 -2.13 14.46
N HIS A 109 -11.06 -1.67 14.40
CA HIS A 109 -12.07 -2.03 15.40
C HIS A 109 -12.28 -3.54 15.44
N ILE A 110 -12.46 -4.19 14.28
CA ILE A 110 -12.62 -5.64 14.21
C ILE A 110 -11.40 -6.38 14.76
N ALA A 111 -10.19 -5.95 14.40
CA ALA A 111 -8.96 -6.55 14.93
C ALA A 111 -8.87 -6.46 16.46
N ASN A 112 -9.33 -5.34 17.04
CA ASN A 112 -9.35 -5.16 18.47
C ASN A 112 -10.38 -6.07 19.16
N GLU A 113 -11.62 -6.12 18.65
CA GLU A 113 -12.68 -6.97 19.20
C GLU A 113 -12.37 -8.47 19.09
N LEU A 114 -11.63 -8.87 18.06
CA LEU A 114 -11.15 -10.24 17.89
C LEU A 114 -9.90 -10.58 18.73
N GLY A 115 -9.34 -9.62 19.48
CA GLY A 115 -8.13 -9.84 20.28
C GLY A 115 -6.85 -10.01 19.46
N ILE A 116 -6.86 -9.63 18.17
CA ILE A 116 -5.71 -9.80 17.26
C ILE A 116 -4.53 -8.91 17.66
N HIS A 117 -4.79 -7.81 18.37
CA HIS A 117 -3.76 -6.92 18.91
C HIS A 117 -2.94 -7.55 20.05
N ASP A 118 -3.36 -8.68 20.64
CA ASP A 118 -2.72 -9.30 21.81
C ASP A 118 -2.67 -10.83 21.67
N LEU A 119 -2.22 -11.31 20.50
CA LEU A 119 -2.15 -12.73 20.17
C LEU A 119 -1.18 -13.52 21.05
N GLU A 120 -0.21 -12.86 21.68
CA GLU A 120 0.82 -13.55 22.47
C GLU A 120 0.47 -13.70 23.95
N SER A 121 -0.57 -13.03 24.46
CA SER A 121 -1.02 -13.19 25.86
C SER A 121 -1.76 -14.50 26.14
N HIS A 122 -2.12 -15.24 25.09
CA HIS A 122 -2.79 -16.55 25.18
C HIS A 122 -1.99 -17.62 24.41
N PRO A 123 -0.81 -18.04 24.91
CA PRO A 123 0.08 -18.98 24.20
C PRO A 123 -0.42 -20.43 24.19
N GLU A 124 -1.59 -20.73 24.76
CA GLU A 124 -2.15 -22.08 24.84
C GLU A 124 -2.78 -22.50 23.50
N GLY A 125 -1.93 -22.86 22.54
CA GLY A 125 -2.33 -23.47 21.28
C GLY A 125 -1.12 -23.63 20.36
N GLU A 126 -1.05 -24.73 19.60
CA GLU A 126 -0.11 -24.83 18.49
C GLU A 126 -0.22 -23.57 17.62
N HIS A 127 0.91 -22.97 17.21
CA HIS A 127 0.92 -21.85 16.27
C HIS A 127 0.23 -22.26 14.96
N THR A 128 -1.08 -22.04 14.88
CA THR A 128 -1.86 -22.52 13.76
C THR A 128 -1.60 -21.65 12.53
N VAL A 129 -1.83 -22.21 11.34
CA VAL A 129 -1.83 -21.45 10.07
C VAL A 129 -2.80 -20.25 10.15
N LYS A 130 -3.88 -20.40 10.93
CA LYS A 130 -4.85 -19.35 11.20
C LYS A 130 -4.24 -18.17 11.96
N ASP A 131 -3.52 -18.44 13.06
CA ASP A 131 -2.88 -17.37 13.84
C ASP A 131 -1.73 -16.72 13.09
N ASP A 132 -1.00 -17.48 12.26
CA ASP A 132 -0.01 -16.89 11.37
C ASP A 132 -0.65 -15.95 10.35
N THR A 133 -1.81 -16.32 9.79
CA THR A 133 -2.56 -15.45 8.87
C THR A 133 -3.05 -14.17 9.56
N ARG A 134 -3.54 -14.28 10.80
CA ARG A 134 -3.89 -13.10 11.63
C ARG A 134 -2.69 -12.19 11.85
N ARG A 135 -1.50 -12.74 12.16
CA ARG A 135 -0.25 -11.97 12.29
C ARG A 135 0.09 -11.23 11.00
N ILE A 136 0.03 -11.90 9.85
CA ILE A 136 0.30 -11.25 8.54
C ILE A 136 -0.63 -10.05 8.34
N LEU A 137 -1.94 -10.24 8.52
CA LEU A 137 -2.93 -9.18 8.34
C LEU A 137 -2.72 -8.02 9.33
N PHE A 138 -2.42 -8.31 10.59
CA PHE A 138 -2.10 -7.30 11.59
C PHE A 138 -0.87 -6.46 11.19
N TRP A 139 0.21 -7.10 10.76
CA TRP A 139 1.41 -6.39 10.29
C TRP A 139 1.15 -5.58 9.02
N GLN A 140 0.26 -6.03 8.12
CA GLN A 140 -0.17 -5.21 6.99
C GLN A 140 -0.98 -3.99 7.43
N LEU A 141 -1.84 -4.11 8.44
CA LEU A 141 -2.56 -2.95 9.00
C LEU A 141 -1.61 -1.94 9.64
N LEU A 142 -0.58 -2.39 10.35
CA LEU A 142 0.47 -1.49 10.88
C LEU A 142 1.15 -0.71 9.75
N ARG A 143 1.47 -1.38 8.64
CA ARG A 143 2.02 -0.71 7.44
C ARG A 143 1.04 0.29 6.84
N ILE A 144 -0.24 -0.04 6.72
CA ILE A 144 -1.27 0.88 6.22
C ILE A 144 -1.39 2.09 7.15
N GLU A 145 -1.34 1.88 8.46
CA GLU A 145 -1.33 2.96 9.44
C GLU A 145 -0.12 3.89 9.23
N CYS A 146 1.09 3.35 9.04
CA CYS A 146 2.28 4.14 8.72
C CYS A 146 2.04 5.06 7.52
N ASN A 147 1.43 4.53 6.45
CA ASN A 147 1.09 5.32 5.27
C ASN A 147 0.09 6.44 5.60
N LEU A 148 -1.01 6.11 6.29
CA LEU A 148 -2.04 7.08 6.67
C LEU A 148 -1.48 8.20 7.58
N ARG A 149 -0.61 7.84 8.52
CA ARG A 149 0.01 8.79 9.45
C ARG A 149 1.03 9.68 8.77
N LEU A 150 1.94 9.11 7.98
CA LEU A 150 3.01 9.90 7.35
C LEU A 150 2.49 10.73 6.18
N PHE A 151 1.58 10.19 5.38
CA PHE A 151 1.23 10.80 4.10
C PHE A 151 -0.09 11.54 4.14
N GLN A 152 -1.03 11.10 4.98
CA GLN A 152 -2.36 11.72 5.12
C GLN A 152 -2.55 12.42 6.47
N LYS A 153 -1.52 12.47 7.32
CA LYS A 153 -1.52 13.12 8.64
C LYS A 153 -2.68 12.63 9.53
N ARG A 154 -3.08 11.38 9.37
CA ARG A 154 -4.12 10.77 10.21
C ARG A 154 -3.56 10.46 11.61
N PRO A 155 -4.40 10.49 12.66
CA PRO A 155 -3.98 10.07 14.00
C PRO A 155 -3.77 8.54 14.06
N PRO A 156 -3.05 8.03 15.07
CA PRO A 156 -3.00 6.59 15.33
C PRO A 156 -4.38 6.06 15.73
N VAL A 157 -4.69 4.84 15.30
CA VAL A 157 -5.90 4.06 15.61
C VAL A 157 -5.51 2.69 16.14
N LEU A 158 -4.71 1.94 15.38
CA LEU A 158 -4.23 0.61 15.76
C LEU A 158 -3.14 0.73 16.83
N THR A 159 -2.17 1.62 16.60
CA THR A 159 -1.08 1.91 17.56
C THR A 159 -1.46 2.90 18.67
N ALA A 160 -2.72 3.34 18.73
CA ALA A 160 -3.21 4.17 19.84
C ALA A 160 -3.28 3.39 21.16
N LYS A 161 -3.29 2.06 21.09
CA LYS A 161 -3.24 1.15 22.23
C LYS A 161 -1.99 0.27 22.15
N PRO A 162 -1.47 -0.25 23.28
CA PRO A 162 -0.44 -1.27 23.27
C PRO A 162 -0.89 -2.49 22.46
N TRP A 163 0.05 -3.10 21.76
CA TRP A 163 -0.16 -4.34 21.01
C TRP A 163 1.01 -5.29 21.26
N ASN A 164 0.73 -6.58 21.16
CA ASN A 164 1.65 -7.67 21.40
C ASN A 164 1.40 -8.77 20.38
N VAL A 165 2.07 -8.64 19.23
CA VAL A 165 1.90 -9.52 18.07
C VAL A 165 3.28 -9.84 17.51
N ASN A 166 3.68 -11.11 17.56
CA ASN A 166 4.95 -11.52 16.97
C ASN A 166 4.89 -11.47 15.44
N LEU A 167 6.07 -11.52 14.81
CA LEU A 167 6.15 -11.71 13.37
C LEU A 167 5.55 -13.06 12.96
N PRO A 168 4.98 -13.19 11.75
CA PRO A 168 4.37 -14.42 11.28
C PRO A 168 5.44 -15.51 11.05
N SER A 169 5.77 -16.24 12.11
CA SER A 169 6.89 -17.18 12.17
C SER A 169 6.68 -18.41 11.31
N VAL A 170 5.44 -18.86 11.08
CA VAL A 170 5.18 -20.01 10.18
C VAL A 170 5.47 -19.60 8.75
N SER A 171 5.01 -18.42 8.34
CA SER A 171 5.30 -17.86 7.01
C SER A 171 6.78 -17.55 6.79
N ILE A 172 7.47 -17.05 7.81
CA ILE A 172 8.90 -16.69 7.71
C ILE A 172 9.79 -17.95 7.72
N ASN A 173 9.55 -18.88 8.65
CA ASN A 173 10.34 -20.10 8.77
C ASN A 173 9.97 -21.16 7.73
N GLY A 174 8.80 -21.01 7.09
CA GLY A 174 8.32 -21.87 6.02
C GLY A 174 9.04 -21.67 4.68
N ALA A 175 10.03 -20.77 4.59
CA ALA A 175 10.82 -20.51 3.39
C ALA A 175 11.59 -21.75 2.92
N ARG A 176 10.93 -22.59 2.12
CA ARG A 176 11.51 -23.82 1.54
C ARG A 176 11.82 -23.68 0.05
N ASP A 177 11.15 -22.76 -0.64
CA ASP A 177 11.36 -22.43 -2.05
C ASP A 177 11.57 -20.92 -2.27
N ALA A 178 11.81 -20.52 -3.52
CA ALA A 178 12.09 -19.14 -3.88
C ALA A 178 10.91 -18.17 -3.63
N MET A 179 9.67 -18.66 -3.73
CA MET A 179 8.47 -17.85 -3.48
C MET A 179 8.31 -17.57 -1.99
N ASP A 180 8.44 -18.61 -1.18
CA ASP A 180 8.36 -18.47 0.26
C ASP A 180 9.53 -17.65 0.82
N ALA A 181 10.73 -17.76 0.22
CA ALA A 181 11.88 -16.93 0.56
C ALA A 181 11.67 -15.45 0.23
N THR A 182 11.06 -15.13 -0.91
CA THR A 182 10.70 -13.74 -1.28
C THR A 182 9.71 -13.17 -0.27
N LEU A 183 8.66 -13.92 0.05
CA LEU A 183 7.65 -13.48 1.01
C LEU A 183 8.21 -13.29 2.42
N ALA A 184 9.05 -14.21 2.90
CA ALA A 184 9.71 -14.09 4.20
C ALA A 184 10.59 -12.83 4.26
N THR A 185 11.38 -12.59 3.20
CA THR A 185 12.22 -11.40 3.05
C THR A 185 11.39 -10.12 3.14
N ILE A 186 10.31 -10.04 2.37
CA ILE A 186 9.43 -8.86 2.37
C ILE A 186 8.71 -8.68 3.71
N CYS A 187 8.26 -9.74 4.37
CA CYS A 187 7.65 -9.65 5.70
C CYS A 187 8.62 -9.05 6.73
N MET A 188 9.86 -9.53 6.75
CA MET A 188 10.91 -9.04 7.65
C MET A 188 11.24 -7.56 7.40
N LEU A 189 11.40 -7.18 6.13
CA LEU A 189 11.70 -5.81 5.75
C LEU A 189 10.54 -4.85 6.04
N HIS A 190 9.31 -5.23 5.69
CA HIS A 190 8.13 -4.43 6.00
C HIS A 190 7.98 -4.21 7.50
N ALA A 191 8.19 -5.24 8.32
CA ALA A 191 8.17 -5.08 9.76
C ALA A 191 9.24 -4.10 10.25
N ARG A 192 10.49 -4.23 9.79
CA ARG A 192 11.58 -3.33 10.17
C ARG A 192 11.32 -1.88 9.75
N LEU A 193 10.87 -1.65 8.52
CA LEU A 193 10.51 -0.32 8.02
C LEU A 193 9.36 0.28 8.84
N THR A 194 8.33 -0.51 9.15
CA THR A 194 7.18 -0.11 9.97
C THR A 194 7.62 0.34 11.36
N LEU A 195 8.53 -0.41 12.00
CA LEU A 195 9.06 -0.05 13.32
C LEU A 195 9.85 1.26 13.29
N VAL A 196 10.70 1.48 12.29
CA VAL A 196 11.42 2.75 12.11
C VAL A 196 10.44 3.91 11.96
N VAL A 197 9.37 3.73 11.19
CA VAL A 197 8.32 4.76 11.03
C VAL A 197 7.60 5.04 12.32
N PHE A 198 7.25 4.03 13.12
CA PHE A 198 6.60 4.27 14.41
C PHE A 198 7.49 5.03 15.38
N ASP A 199 8.79 4.75 15.41
CA ASP A 199 9.72 5.54 16.21
C ASP A 199 9.79 6.99 15.71
N CYS A 200 9.75 7.23 14.39
CA CYS A 200 9.61 8.59 13.85
C CYS A 200 8.32 9.26 14.29
N CYS A 201 7.19 8.56 14.19
CA CYS A 201 5.89 9.08 14.57
C CYS A 201 5.85 9.46 16.06
N LYS A 202 6.37 8.63 16.97
CA LYS A 202 6.48 8.96 18.39
C LYS A 202 7.26 10.26 18.61
N ILE A 203 8.32 10.47 17.85
CA ILE A 203 9.18 11.67 17.95
C ILE A 203 8.45 12.90 17.43
N LEU A 204 7.64 12.75 16.38
CA LEU A 204 6.86 13.83 15.78
C LEU A 204 5.64 14.21 16.61
N ASP A 205 5.07 13.26 17.36
CA ASP A 205 3.95 13.49 18.27
C ASP A 205 4.41 14.05 19.64
N ASP A 206 5.70 13.94 19.95
CA ASP A 206 6.29 14.38 21.21
C ASP A 206 6.50 15.90 21.22
N GLY A 207 5.56 16.60 21.85
CA GLY A 207 5.57 18.05 21.99
C GLY A 207 6.67 18.62 22.90
N GLU A 208 7.40 17.78 23.64
CA GLU A 208 8.50 18.21 24.50
C GLU A 208 9.82 18.30 23.75
N LYS A 209 9.95 17.62 22.61
CA LYS A 209 11.19 17.62 21.82
C LYS A 209 11.41 18.94 21.10
N THR A 210 12.67 19.38 21.13
CA THR A 210 13.10 20.50 20.32
C THR A 210 13.07 20.13 18.84
N GLN A 211 12.90 21.14 17.98
CA GLN A 211 12.96 20.96 16.52
C GLN A 211 14.29 20.32 16.07
N GLY A 212 15.39 20.62 16.77
CA GLY A 212 16.71 20.02 16.48
C GLY A 212 16.78 18.53 16.80
N GLU A 213 16.21 18.10 17.94
CA GLU A 213 16.17 16.68 18.33
C GLU A 213 15.25 15.86 17.43
N ALA A 214 14.09 16.41 17.08
CA ALA A 214 13.19 15.82 16.11
C ALA A 214 13.91 15.64 14.77
N ARG A 215 14.57 16.69 14.28
CA ARG A 215 15.36 16.64 13.05
C ARG A 215 16.44 15.55 13.07
N MET A 216 17.32 15.53 14.07
CA MET A 216 18.40 14.51 14.16
C MET A 216 17.84 13.09 14.15
N SER A 217 16.68 12.89 14.78
CA SER A 217 16.01 11.60 14.80
C SER A 217 15.48 11.20 13.43
N LEU A 218 14.88 12.13 12.68
CA LEU A 218 14.43 11.89 11.31
C LEU A 218 15.62 11.59 10.39
N GLU A 219 16.74 12.31 10.54
CA GLU A 219 17.97 12.05 9.76
C GLU A 219 18.50 10.63 10.04
N LYS A 220 18.52 10.21 11.32
CA LYS A 220 18.88 8.84 11.71
C LYS A 220 17.94 7.80 11.09
N ALA A 221 16.64 8.07 11.07
CA ALA A 221 15.66 7.17 10.47
C ALA A 221 15.86 7.02 8.95
N VAL A 222 16.16 8.11 8.25
CA VAL A 222 16.52 8.07 6.81
C VAL A 222 17.73 7.15 6.59
N GLN A 223 18.78 7.26 7.42
CA GLN A 223 19.94 6.38 7.32
C GLN A 223 19.62 4.92 7.62
N GLN A 224 18.75 4.66 8.60
CA GLN A 224 18.30 3.30 8.91
C GLN A 224 17.50 2.68 7.76
N ILE A 225 16.56 3.43 7.17
CA ILE A 225 15.79 2.97 6.02
C ILE A 225 16.71 2.66 4.85
N ARG A 226 17.63 3.58 4.52
CA ARG A 226 18.63 3.37 3.46
C ARG A 226 19.48 2.13 3.72
N GLY A 227 19.97 1.96 4.96
CA GLY A 227 20.71 0.77 5.37
C GLY A 227 19.92 -0.50 5.13
N LEU A 228 18.64 -0.53 5.49
CA LEU A 228 17.76 -1.69 5.24
C LEU A 228 17.62 -2.02 3.74
N LEU A 229 17.46 -1.02 2.87
CA LEU A 229 17.33 -1.23 1.43
C LEU A 229 18.62 -1.80 0.81
N VAL A 230 19.78 -1.33 1.28
CA VAL A 230 21.10 -1.73 0.79
C VAL A 230 21.52 -3.08 1.37
N ASP A 231 21.43 -3.26 2.69
CA ASP A 231 21.88 -4.48 3.40
C ASP A 231 21.13 -5.72 2.91
N TRP A 232 19.86 -5.56 2.53
CA TRP A 232 19.02 -6.62 1.99
C TRP A 232 19.06 -6.71 0.46
N GLN A 233 19.91 -5.92 -0.21
CA GLN A 233 20.15 -5.97 -1.65
C GLN A 233 18.84 -5.92 -2.46
N LEU A 234 17.91 -5.05 -2.06
CA LEU A 234 16.56 -5.09 -2.62
C LEU A 234 16.52 -4.73 -4.10
N GLU A 235 17.36 -3.80 -4.55
CA GLU A 235 17.44 -3.43 -5.96
C GLU A 235 17.95 -4.58 -6.82
N GLU A 236 19.01 -5.24 -6.37
CA GLU A 236 19.57 -6.41 -7.06
C GLU A 236 18.57 -7.56 -7.10
N SER A 237 17.85 -7.78 -5.99
CA SER A 237 16.79 -8.79 -5.90
C SER A 237 15.64 -8.48 -6.86
N PHE A 238 15.19 -7.22 -6.92
CA PHE A 238 14.18 -6.76 -7.86
C PHE A 238 14.58 -6.99 -9.32
N GLU A 239 15.83 -6.70 -9.68
CA GLU A 239 16.33 -6.85 -11.04
C GLU A 239 16.44 -8.32 -11.45
N LYS A 240 16.99 -9.16 -10.57
CA LYS A 240 17.35 -10.56 -10.88
C LYS A 240 16.23 -11.57 -10.66
N VAL A 241 15.22 -11.26 -9.84
CA VAL A 241 14.20 -12.25 -9.50
C VAL A 241 13.36 -12.65 -10.72
N PRO A 242 13.17 -13.95 -10.98
CA PRO A 242 12.32 -14.41 -12.05
C PRO A 242 10.83 -14.35 -11.66
N GLY A 243 10.00 -14.05 -12.65
CA GLY A 243 8.55 -14.03 -12.51
C GLY A 243 8.00 -12.70 -11.98
N LEU A 244 6.92 -12.24 -12.61
CA LEU A 244 6.31 -10.95 -12.34
C LEU A 244 5.83 -10.84 -10.89
N LYS A 245 5.17 -11.87 -10.37
CA LYS A 245 4.69 -11.92 -8.98
C LYS A 245 5.75 -11.61 -7.93
N HIS A 246 6.96 -12.17 -8.05
CA HIS A 246 8.04 -11.87 -7.11
C HIS A 246 8.56 -10.45 -7.27
N LYS A 247 8.72 -10.02 -8.53
CA LYS A 247 9.17 -8.69 -8.91
C LYS A 247 8.23 -7.60 -8.35
N MET A 248 6.92 -7.85 -8.30
CA MET A 248 5.95 -6.95 -7.67
C MET A 248 6.14 -6.80 -6.17
N TYR A 249 6.48 -7.85 -5.43
CA TYR A 249 6.72 -7.75 -3.99
C TYR A 249 7.93 -6.89 -3.67
N TYR A 250 9.02 -7.07 -4.42
CA TYR A 250 10.20 -6.22 -4.28
C TYR A 250 9.93 -4.79 -4.71
N ALA A 251 9.19 -4.58 -5.81
CA ALA A 251 8.80 -3.24 -6.25
C ALA A 251 7.97 -2.49 -5.20
N ASP A 252 6.94 -3.13 -4.64
CA ASP A 252 6.11 -2.56 -3.58
C ASP A 252 6.95 -2.14 -2.36
N THR A 253 7.93 -2.98 -1.99
CA THR A 253 8.84 -2.71 -0.87
C THR A 253 9.80 -1.55 -1.17
N LEU A 254 10.39 -1.53 -2.38
CA LEU A 254 11.29 -0.46 -2.83
C LEU A 254 10.57 0.88 -2.91
N VAL A 255 9.39 0.88 -3.52
CA VAL A 255 8.53 2.07 -3.60
C VAL A 255 8.23 2.58 -2.20
N PHE A 256 7.80 1.71 -1.28
CA PHE A 256 7.49 2.11 0.08
C PHE A 256 8.73 2.69 0.79
N GLY A 257 9.85 1.97 0.79
CA GLY A 257 11.09 2.41 1.45
C GLY A 257 11.64 3.74 0.91
N TYR A 258 11.73 3.90 -0.40
CA TYR A 258 12.18 5.16 -0.99
C TYR A 258 11.18 6.30 -0.79
N SER A 259 9.87 6.03 -0.80
CA SER A 259 8.86 7.05 -0.48
C SER A 259 8.95 7.54 0.96
N LEU A 260 9.31 6.65 1.90
CA LEU A 260 9.60 7.04 3.28
C LEU A 260 10.81 7.99 3.34
N ILE A 261 11.90 7.68 2.64
CA ILE A 261 13.08 8.58 2.60
C ILE A 261 12.68 9.97 2.11
N VAL A 262 11.96 10.05 0.98
CA VAL A 262 11.51 11.33 0.42
C VAL A 262 10.67 12.11 1.43
N GLU A 263 9.69 11.48 2.05
CA GLU A 263 8.79 12.15 2.99
C GLU A 263 9.50 12.59 4.28
N LEU A 264 10.39 11.78 4.82
CA LEU A 264 11.15 12.14 6.02
C LEU A 264 12.10 13.32 5.74
N VAL A 265 12.79 13.32 4.59
CA VAL A 265 13.63 14.47 4.18
C VAL A 265 12.77 15.71 3.96
N ARG A 266 11.60 15.57 3.33
CA ARG A 266 10.64 16.68 3.16
C ARG A 266 10.18 17.27 4.49
N ARG A 267 9.98 16.43 5.52
CA ARG A 267 9.64 16.87 6.88
C ARG A 267 10.79 17.58 7.60
N ILE A 268 12.04 17.20 7.33
CA ILE A 268 13.21 17.95 7.81
C ILE A 268 13.29 19.33 7.12
N GLY A 269 12.88 19.40 5.85
CA GLY A 269 12.73 20.65 5.11
C GLY A 269 14.06 21.31 4.75
N VAL A 270 14.08 22.65 4.73
CA VAL A 270 15.25 23.48 4.34
C VAL A 270 16.48 23.23 5.20
N HIS A 271 16.29 22.65 6.37
CA HIS A 271 17.36 22.33 7.30
C HIS A 271 18.09 21.05 6.94
N ALA A 272 17.56 20.20 6.05
CA ALA A 272 18.21 18.93 5.72
C ALA A 272 19.59 19.17 5.08
N HIS A 273 20.56 18.36 5.48
CA HIS A 273 21.90 18.41 4.88
C HIS A 273 21.84 18.18 3.36
N PRO A 274 22.73 18.81 2.57
CA PRO A 274 22.74 18.66 1.10
C PRO A 274 22.78 17.19 0.64
N GLU A 275 23.49 16.32 1.35
CA GLU A 275 23.56 14.90 1.07
C GLU A 275 22.19 14.21 1.19
N LEU A 276 21.38 14.59 2.18
CA LEU A 276 20.02 14.06 2.36
C LEU A 276 19.06 14.57 1.29
N GLN A 277 19.22 15.83 0.84
CA GLN A 277 18.45 16.37 -0.28
C GLN A 277 18.78 15.61 -1.57
N MET A 278 20.06 15.33 -1.81
CA MET A 278 20.50 14.50 -2.94
C MET A 278 19.94 13.08 -2.86
N GLU A 279 19.97 12.46 -1.67
CA GLU A 279 19.40 11.13 -1.44
C GLU A 279 17.89 11.10 -1.65
N SER A 280 17.16 12.15 -1.19
CA SER A 280 15.73 12.30 -1.43
C SER A 280 15.42 12.40 -2.93
N ARG A 281 16.18 13.20 -3.68
CA ARG A 281 16.03 13.30 -5.14
C ARG A 281 16.28 11.96 -5.82
N ARG A 282 17.35 11.25 -5.43
CA ARG A 282 17.67 9.92 -5.95
C ARG A 282 16.57 8.90 -5.63
N SER A 283 16.06 8.93 -4.40
CA SER A 283 14.96 8.08 -3.95
C SER A 283 13.70 8.34 -4.75
N ALA A 284 13.39 9.62 -5.01
CA ALA A 284 12.24 10.00 -5.83
C ALA A 284 12.35 9.49 -7.26
N ARG A 285 13.52 9.65 -7.91
CA ARG A 285 13.79 9.05 -9.23
C ARG A 285 13.58 7.55 -9.22
N ARG A 286 14.13 6.86 -8.21
CA ARG A 286 14.03 5.40 -8.12
C ARG A 286 12.59 4.91 -7.96
N VAL A 287 11.75 5.62 -7.20
CA VAL A 287 10.31 5.31 -7.14
C VAL A 287 9.68 5.42 -8.52
N LEU A 288 9.93 6.52 -9.24
CA LEU A 288 9.36 6.74 -10.57
C LEU A 288 9.87 5.72 -11.60
N ASP A 289 11.15 5.35 -11.54
CA ASP A 289 11.75 4.32 -12.40
C ASP A 289 11.10 2.95 -12.18
N VAL A 290 10.98 2.52 -10.92
CA VAL A 290 10.36 1.23 -10.57
C VAL A 290 8.91 1.19 -11.03
N MET A 291 8.16 2.28 -10.80
CA MET A 291 6.75 2.35 -11.22
C MET A 291 6.58 2.36 -12.73
N THR A 292 7.39 3.14 -13.44
CA THR A 292 7.37 3.21 -14.90
C THR A 292 7.73 1.87 -15.51
N PHE A 293 8.78 1.23 -15.00
CA PHE A 293 9.15 -0.12 -15.37
C PHE A 293 7.98 -1.10 -15.18
N LEU A 294 7.28 -1.05 -14.03
CA LEU A 294 6.11 -1.92 -13.82
C LEU A 294 4.93 -1.60 -14.76
N GLY A 295 4.76 -0.34 -15.16
CA GLY A 295 3.73 0.08 -16.10
C GLY A 295 4.03 -0.35 -17.54
N ASP A 296 5.30 -0.35 -17.93
CA ASP A 296 5.78 -0.73 -19.26
C ASP A 296 5.87 -2.25 -19.46
N LEU A 297 5.80 -3.04 -18.38
CA LEU A 297 5.73 -4.49 -18.49
C LEU A 297 4.45 -4.88 -19.23
N GLU A 298 4.60 -5.27 -20.49
CA GLU A 298 3.56 -5.98 -21.26
C GLU A 298 3.31 -7.33 -20.60
N SER A 299 2.45 -7.34 -19.58
CA SER A 299 2.01 -8.57 -18.97
C SER A 299 0.86 -9.17 -19.76
N PRO A 300 0.97 -10.42 -20.24
CA PRO A 300 -0.17 -11.15 -20.79
C PRO A 300 -1.21 -11.46 -19.72
N GLU A 301 -0.81 -11.52 -18.44
CA GLU A 301 -1.66 -11.73 -17.26
C GLU A 301 -2.22 -10.37 -16.77
N PRO A 302 -3.52 -10.10 -16.94
CA PRO A 302 -4.10 -8.80 -16.58
C PRO A 302 -4.16 -8.52 -15.07
N GLU A 303 -4.03 -9.53 -14.19
CA GLU A 303 -3.99 -9.35 -12.73
C GLU A 303 -2.87 -8.39 -12.28
N TYR A 304 -1.74 -8.40 -12.97
CA TYR A 304 -0.60 -7.58 -12.60
C TYR A 304 -0.78 -6.10 -12.96
N ARG A 305 -1.58 -5.76 -13.98
CA ARG A 305 -1.93 -4.37 -14.28
C ARG A 305 -2.74 -3.72 -13.15
N ALA A 306 -3.63 -4.49 -12.52
CA ALA A 306 -4.42 -4.02 -11.39
C ALA A 306 -3.57 -3.85 -10.11
N ILE A 307 -2.60 -4.75 -9.89
CA ILE A 307 -1.67 -4.67 -8.76
C ILE A 307 -0.69 -3.50 -8.93
N THR A 308 -0.16 -3.24 -10.14
CA THR A 308 0.71 -2.09 -10.41
C THR A 308 0.01 -0.77 -10.04
N LEU A 309 -1.25 -0.61 -10.44
CA LEU A 309 -2.04 0.56 -10.04
C LEU A 309 -2.37 0.60 -8.55
N SER A 310 -2.51 -0.55 -7.90
CA SER A 310 -2.70 -0.61 -6.46
C SER A 310 -1.45 -0.13 -5.72
N ILE A 311 -0.25 -0.47 -6.21
CA ILE A 311 1.04 0.01 -5.69
C ILE A 311 1.18 1.53 -5.92
N ILE A 312 0.77 2.03 -7.10
CA ILE A 312 0.72 3.48 -7.40
C ILE A 312 -0.27 4.20 -6.48
N SER A 313 -1.42 3.60 -6.19
CA SER A 313 -2.45 4.21 -5.35
C SER A 313 -2.17 4.15 -3.85
N ALA A 314 -1.39 3.17 -3.40
CA ALA A 314 -1.02 2.97 -2.00
C ALA A 314 0.09 3.92 -1.56
N ASN A 315 0.97 4.31 -2.48
CA ASN A 315 2.09 5.19 -2.20
C ASN A 315 1.76 6.58 -2.75
N PRO A 316 1.67 7.59 -1.89
CA PRO A 316 1.26 8.92 -2.32
C PRO A 316 2.22 9.43 -3.39
N PHE A 317 1.73 10.27 -4.29
CA PHE A 317 2.49 10.98 -5.33
C PHE A 317 3.55 11.96 -4.78
N ILE A 318 3.96 11.81 -3.51
CA ILE A 318 4.98 12.60 -2.84
C ILE A 318 6.33 12.50 -3.55
N PRO A 319 6.84 11.33 -3.97
CA PRO A 319 8.05 11.25 -4.79
C PRO A 319 7.95 12.05 -6.09
N PHE A 320 6.79 12.03 -6.75
CA PHE A 320 6.56 12.82 -7.96
C PHE A 320 6.66 14.33 -7.66
N PHE A 321 5.92 14.83 -6.67
CA PHE A 321 5.94 16.26 -6.34
C PHE A 321 7.30 16.71 -5.78
N ALA A 322 7.98 15.88 -4.98
CA ALA A 322 9.31 16.18 -4.49
C ALA A 322 10.33 16.27 -5.64
N LEU A 323 10.29 15.35 -6.60
CA LEU A 323 11.17 15.41 -7.77
C LEU A 323 10.90 16.65 -8.62
N ARG A 324 9.63 17.04 -8.77
CA ARG A 324 9.25 18.29 -9.42
C ARG A 324 9.84 19.50 -8.71
N ASP A 325 9.73 19.57 -7.39
CA ASP A 325 10.29 20.69 -6.61
C ASP A 325 11.81 20.76 -6.75
N PHE A 326 12.50 19.60 -6.76
CA PHE A 326 13.93 19.54 -7.08
C PHE A 326 14.24 20.03 -8.49
N ALA A 327 13.49 19.60 -9.50
CA ALA A 327 13.71 19.99 -10.89
C ALA A 327 13.50 21.50 -11.12
N ILE A 328 12.54 22.11 -10.44
CA ILE A 328 12.30 23.56 -10.48
C ILE A 328 13.42 24.35 -9.80
N ALA A 329 13.92 23.84 -8.67
CA ALA A 329 14.97 24.50 -7.91
C ALA A 329 16.38 24.28 -8.50
N ASP A 330 16.54 23.35 -9.44
CA ASP A 330 17.85 22.98 -9.97
C ASP A 330 18.39 24.04 -10.95
N THR A 331 19.63 24.46 -10.71
CA THR A 331 20.35 25.38 -11.59
C THR A 331 20.95 24.68 -12.80
N ASP A 332 21.17 23.36 -12.72
CA ASP A 332 21.63 22.56 -13.84
C ASP A 332 20.47 22.17 -14.77
N ARG A 333 20.47 22.75 -15.97
CA ARG A 333 19.39 22.56 -16.94
C ARG A 333 19.30 21.13 -17.46
N ASP A 334 20.42 20.42 -17.58
CA ASP A 334 20.38 19.05 -18.09
C ASP A 334 19.79 18.10 -17.05
N THR A 335 20.23 18.21 -15.79
CA THR A 335 19.68 17.42 -14.70
C THR A 335 18.20 17.75 -14.45
N ALA A 336 17.80 19.03 -14.51
CA ALA A 336 16.39 19.44 -14.43
C ALA A 336 15.55 18.86 -15.57
N ARG A 337 16.08 18.88 -16.81
CA ARG A 337 15.39 18.34 -17.99
C ARG A 337 15.17 16.83 -17.85
N MET A 338 16.17 16.08 -17.42
CA MET A 338 16.02 14.63 -17.17
C MET A 338 14.92 14.34 -16.15
N ASP A 339 14.80 15.15 -15.10
CA ASP A 339 13.73 14.99 -14.10
C ASP A 339 12.35 15.28 -14.68
N PHE A 340 12.20 16.33 -15.50
CA PHE A 340 10.93 16.61 -16.17
C PHE A 340 10.55 15.53 -17.20
N GLU A 341 11.52 14.92 -17.87
CA GLU A 341 11.31 13.77 -18.75
C GLU A 341 10.78 12.56 -17.94
N MET A 342 11.38 12.24 -16.79
CA MET A 342 10.89 11.18 -15.89
C MET A 342 9.49 11.46 -15.34
N LEU A 343 9.23 12.70 -14.89
CA LEU A 343 7.91 13.12 -14.42
C LEU A 343 6.86 12.96 -15.52
N SER A 344 7.18 13.36 -16.75
CA SER A 344 6.25 13.25 -17.88
C SER A 344 6.00 11.81 -18.29
N GLY A 345 7.02 10.95 -18.27
CA GLY A 345 6.87 9.51 -18.49
C GLY A 345 5.91 8.89 -17.47
N PHE A 346 6.16 9.16 -16.19
CA PHE A 346 5.30 8.66 -15.11
C PHE A 346 3.85 9.18 -15.22
N ALA A 347 3.66 10.49 -15.46
CA ALA A 347 2.33 11.07 -15.59
C ALA A 347 1.54 10.49 -16.78
N ASN A 348 2.21 10.25 -17.91
CA ASN A 348 1.60 9.59 -19.07
C ASN A 348 1.18 8.15 -18.74
N MET A 349 2.03 7.39 -18.07
CA MET A 349 1.70 6.04 -17.61
C MET A 349 0.45 6.06 -16.69
N VAL A 350 0.39 6.98 -15.72
CA VAL A 350 -0.78 7.10 -14.83
C VAL A 350 -2.03 7.47 -15.61
N MET A 351 -1.93 8.37 -16.60
CA MET A 351 -3.04 8.77 -17.47
C MET A 351 -3.58 7.60 -18.29
N GLU A 352 -2.70 6.89 -18.99
CA GLU A 352 -3.10 5.74 -19.81
C GLU A 352 -3.64 4.61 -18.95
N GLY A 353 -3.05 4.36 -17.78
CA GLY A 353 -3.56 3.42 -16.79
C GLY A 353 -4.96 3.79 -16.29
N ALA A 354 -5.20 5.06 -15.94
CA ALA A 354 -6.50 5.54 -15.48
C ALA A 354 -7.59 5.41 -16.55
N LYS A 355 -7.28 5.76 -17.81
CA LYS A 355 -8.20 5.60 -18.95
C LYS A 355 -8.47 4.13 -19.25
N ALA A 356 -7.41 3.33 -19.40
CA ALA A 356 -7.52 1.92 -19.72
C ALA A 356 -8.39 1.19 -18.69
N GLN A 357 -8.29 1.57 -17.41
CA GLN A 357 -9.00 0.95 -16.30
C GLN A 357 -10.36 1.58 -15.96
N GLY A 358 -10.84 2.55 -16.76
CA GLY A 358 -12.16 3.16 -16.55
C GLY A 358 -12.27 3.96 -15.26
N PHE A 359 -11.14 4.38 -14.68
CA PHE A 359 -11.11 5.20 -13.47
C PHE A 359 -11.35 6.67 -13.81
N HIS A 360 -12.57 6.98 -14.25
CA HIS A 360 -12.96 8.34 -14.64
C HIS A 360 -12.71 9.38 -13.54
N SER A 361 -12.80 9.00 -12.27
CA SER A 361 -12.48 9.88 -11.12
C SER A 361 -10.98 10.19 -10.98
N ALA A 362 -10.10 9.31 -11.45
CA ALA A 362 -8.65 9.49 -11.39
C ALA A 362 -8.10 10.25 -12.61
N VAL A 363 -8.85 10.32 -13.72
CA VAL A 363 -8.43 11.02 -14.94
C VAL A 363 -8.10 12.51 -14.70
N PRO A 364 -8.92 13.31 -13.99
CA PRO A 364 -8.58 14.71 -13.69
C PRO A 364 -7.27 14.84 -12.91
N PHE A 365 -7.03 13.95 -11.96
CA PHE A 365 -5.79 13.94 -11.19
C PHE A 365 -4.59 13.56 -12.05
N ALA A 366 -4.71 12.53 -12.89
CA ALA A 366 -3.67 12.15 -13.85
C ALA A 366 -3.37 13.28 -14.85
N GLN A 367 -4.39 14.04 -15.26
CA GLN A 367 -4.23 15.19 -16.14
C GLN A 367 -3.43 16.30 -15.43
N HIS A 368 -3.73 16.55 -14.17
CA HIS A 368 -2.98 17.50 -13.35
C HIS A 368 -1.51 17.10 -13.22
N LEU A 369 -1.18 15.81 -13.04
CA LEU A 369 0.21 15.34 -13.05
C LEU A 369 0.91 15.68 -14.37
N LEU A 370 0.24 15.48 -15.50
CA LEU A 370 0.80 15.74 -16.82
C LEU A 370 0.99 17.25 -17.08
N GLU A 371 0.06 18.08 -16.63
CA GLU A 371 0.18 19.55 -16.72
C GLU A 371 1.36 20.04 -15.85
N THR A 372 1.51 19.48 -14.66
CA THR A 372 2.59 19.88 -13.74
C THR A 372 3.97 19.35 -14.13
N SER A 373 4.05 18.29 -14.94
CA SER A 373 5.30 17.73 -15.46
C SER A 373 5.83 18.48 -16.69
N ARG A 374 4.99 19.25 -17.40
CA ARG A 374 5.36 19.96 -18.63
C ARG A 374 6.12 21.27 -18.42
N GLY A 375 6.34 21.70 -17.18
CA GLY A 375 7.14 22.90 -16.86
C GLY A 375 6.48 24.26 -17.20
N ASP A 376 5.37 24.28 -17.95
CA ASP A 376 4.74 25.52 -18.47
C ASP A 376 3.80 26.25 -17.49
N GLY A 377 3.75 25.87 -16.22
CA GLY A 377 2.81 26.41 -15.22
C GLY A 377 3.49 27.07 -14.02
N LEU A 378 4.03 28.28 -14.18
CA LEU A 378 4.59 29.12 -13.10
C LEU A 378 3.54 29.85 -12.24
N HIS A 379 2.25 29.49 -12.31
CA HIS A 379 1.21 30.08 -11.45
C HIS A 379 0.34 29.01 -10.81
N PHE A 380 0.61 28.72 -9.53
CA PHE A 380 -0.33 28.02 -8.67
C PHE A 380 -1.15 29.03 -7.89
N THR A 381 -2.46 28.97 -8.06
CA THR A 381 -3.41 29.41 -7.05
C THR A 381 -3.62 28.22 -6.12
N PRO A 382 -3.47 28.36 -4.79
CA PRO A 382 -3.63 27.24 -3.87
C PRO A 382 -5.10 26.83 -3.79
N LEU A 383 -5.39 25.57 -4.08
CA LEU A 383 -6.67 24.95 -3.71
C LEU A 383 -6.57 24.50 -2.26
N ILE A 384 -7.45 25.09 -1.45
CA ILE A 384 -7.69 24.84 -0.02
C ILE A 384 -8.36 23.48 0.17
#